data_AF-A0A928CBS4-F1
#
_entry.id   AF-A0A928CBS4-F1
#
_cell.length_a   1.000
_cell.length_b   1.000
_cell.length_c   1.000
_cell.angle_alpha   90.00
_cell.angle_beta   90.00
_cell.angle_gamma   90.00
#
_symmetry.space_group_name_H-M   'P 1'
#
loop_
_entity.id
_entity.type
_entity.pdbx_description
1 polymer ?
#
loop_
_entity_poly.entity_id
_entity_poly.type
_entity_poly.pdbx_seq_one_letter_code
_entity_poly.pdbx_strand_id
1 'polypeptide(L)'
;MKKFLLLIALIISGVGFVDAQNVGDNTIIDYGSYSLKFTVTSVDPAKCSVTCSKMPTIQTSIEIPSTIEIESVKFSVTTIGSNAFNGCTKLLNVDIPNTITNIESSAFKSCSALTSVSFEKNSQLTSIGSNAFQYCSVLTSMVMPNTVSYIGYCAFQYCSALTNIKIPKNVSVIENRTFDGCSKLTIIRCYAENVPTTGTYIFNGCPSNMTIYVPKNLIETYKATSPWNSYNIDELPESLEIGQDFAIDYQGYSLKYIITSVEPAECEIAYYTTTGDFDVSSITLPSSVILSATVYNIV
;
A
#
# COMPACT_ATOMS: atom_id res chain seq x y z
N MET A 1 -11.38 17.28 -45.10
CA MET A 1 -12.43 16.33 -45.52
C MET A 1 -12.56 15.11 -44.61
N LYS A 2 -11.60 14.17 -44.47
CA LYS A 2 -11.79 12.99 -43.57
C LYS A 2 -12.16 13.34 -42.11
N LYS A 3 -11.60 14.41 -41.52
CA LYS A 3 -12.01 14.96 -40.20
C LYS A 3 -13.45 15.50 -40.12
N PHE A 4 -14.09 15.81 -41.25
CA PHE A 4 -15.43 16.42 -41.30
C PHE A 4 -16.54 15.39 -41.57
N LEU A 5 -16.25 14.34 -42.35
CA LEU A 5 -17.18 13.24 -42.58
C LEU A 5 -17.36 12.32 -41.36
N LEU A 6 -16.35 12.17 -40.50
CA LEU A 6 -16.50 11.42 -39.24
C LEU A 6 -17.45 12.15 -38.26
N LEU A 7 -17.41 13.49 -38.26
CA LEU A 7 -18.22 14.35 -37.39
C LEU A 7 -19.72 14.20 -37.65
N ILE A 8 -20.12 14.07 -38.92
CA ILE A 8 -21.54 13.95 -39.33
C ILE A 8 -22.12 12.57 -39.01
N ALA A 9 -21.29 11.51 -39.03
CA ALA A 9 -21.73 10.16 -38.69
C ALA A 9 -22.00 9.95 -37.18
N LEU A 10 -21.42 10.79 -36.31
CA LEU A 10 -21.48 10.63 -34.84
C LEU A 10 -22.67 11.37 -34.18
N ILE A 11 -23.24 12.38 -34.84
CA ILE A 11 -24.35 13.22 -34.32
C ILE A 11 -25.65 12.42 -34.09
N ILE A 12 -25.79 11.23 -34.69
CA ILE A 12 -27.03 10.44 -34.70
C ILE A 12 -27.24 9.61 -33.42
N SER A 13 -26.23 9.45 -32.56
CA SER A 13 -26.22 8.44 -31.49
C SER A 13 -26.72 8.90 -30.11
N GLY A 14 -26.88 10.22 -29.86
CA GLY A 14 -27.48 10.75 -28.62
C GLY A 14 -26.69 10.53 -27.32
N VAL A 15 -25.48 9.96 -27.39
CA VAL A 15 -24.56 9.82 -26.25
C VAL A 15 -23.76 11.12 -26.10
N GLY A 16 -23.61 11.61 -24.87
CA GLY A 16 -22.69 12.71 -24.56
C GLY A 16 -21.26 12.28 -24.84
N PHE A 17 -20.71 12.71 -25.98
CA PHE A 17 -19.31 12.45 -26.33
C PHE A 17 -18.43 13.58 -25.82
N VAL A 18 -17.45 13.21 -25.00
CA VAL A 18 -16.25 14.01 -24.74
C VAL A 18 -15.50 14.11 -26.06
N ASP A 19 -15.51 15.27 -26.71
CA ASP A 19 -14.69 15.48 -27.90
C ASP A 19 -13.20 15.40 -27.51
N ALA A 20 -12.32 15.16 -28.48
CA ALA A 20 -10.87 15.07 -28.26
C ALA A 20 -10.24 16.39 -27.77
N GLN A 21 -11.05 17.43 -27.53
CA GLN A 21 -10.67 18.73 -26.98
C GLN A 21 -10.32 18.64 -25.50
N ASN A 22 -11.05 17.84 -24.71
CA ASN A 22 -10.88 17.81 -23.24
C ASN A 22 -9.64 17.00 -22.80
N VAL A 23 -8.92 16.33 -23.71
CA VAL A 23 -7.71 15.57 -23.36
C VAL A 23 -6.53 16.51 -23.12
N GLY A 24 -6.00 16.48 -21.90
CA GLY A 24 -4.98 17.42 -21.41
C GLY A 24 -5.55 18.59 -20.62
N ASP A 25 -6.88 18.77 -20.61
CA ASP A 25 -7.52 19.79 -19.78
C ASP A 25 -7.42 19.46 -18.29
N ASN A 26 -7.30 20.53 -17.51
CA ASN A 26 -7.05 20.48 -16.08
C ASN A 26 -8.29 20.94 -15.32
N THR A 27 -9.13 20.00 -14.90
CA THR A 27 -10.33 20.28 -14.11
C THR A 27 -9.98 20.32 -12.63
N ILE A 28 -10.36 21.39 -11.93
CA ILE A 28 -10.30 21.46 -10.47
C ILE A 28 -11.70 21.18 -9.93
N ILE A 29 -11.81 20.18 -9.06
CA ILE A 29 -13.06 19.84 -8.36
C ILE A 29 -12.87 20.16 -6.88
N ASP A 30 -13.83 20.89 -6.32
CA ASP A 30 -13.84 21.27 -4.91
C ASP A 30 -14.69 20.31 -4.08
N TYR A 31 -14.10 19.80 -3.00
CA TYR A 31 -14.71 18.91 -2.00
C TYR A 31 -14.96 19.68 -0.68
N GLY A 32 -14.94 21.02 -0.73
CA GLY A 32 -15.26 21.94 0.36
C GLY A 32 -14.14 22.12 1.39
N SER A 33 -13.48 21.04 1.80
CA SER A 33 -12.32 21.07 2.70
C SER A 33 -10.97 20.99 1.97
N TYR A 34 -10.99 20.55 0.71
CA TYR A 34 -9.86 20.49 -0.20
C TYR A 34 -10.37 20.51 -1.64
N SER A 35 -9.51 20.90 -2.58
CA SER A 35 -9.79 20.77 -4.01
C SER A 35 -8.72 19.89 -4.68
N LEU A 36 -9.14 19.00 -5.57
CA LEU A 36 -8.25 18.15 -6.35
C LEU A 36 -8.25 18.58 -7.81
N LYS A 37 -7.07 18.52 -8.43
CA LYS A 37 -6.89 18.79 -9.85
C LYS A 37 -6.71 17.46 -10.59
N PHE A 38 -7.56 17.24 -11.58
CA PHE A 38 -7.58 16.07 -12.45
C PHE A 38 -7.18 16.48 -13.85
N THR A 39 -6.47 15.60 -14.54
CA THR A 39 -6.15 15.75 -15.96
C THR A 39 -6.78 14.59 -16.71
N VAL A 40 -7.61 14.89 -17.72
CA VAL A 40 -8.17 13.86 -18.59
C VAL A 40 -7.07 13.43 -19.57
N THR A 41 -6.45 12.28 -19.31
CA THR A 41 -5.32 11.73 -20.07
C THR A 41 -5.76 10.85 -21.24
N SER A 42 -7.06 10.53 -21.34
CA SER A 42 -7.62 9.71 -22.41
C SER A 42 -9.09 10.06 -22.67
N VAL A 43 -9.54 9.82 -23.90
CA VAL A 43 -10.98 9.78 -24.25
C VAL A 43 -11.68 8.52 -23.72
N ASP A 44 -10.90 7.53 -23.29
CA ASP A 44 -11.38 6.41 -22.48
C ASP A 44 -11.61 6.91 -21.06
N PRO A 45 -12.86 6.92 -20.54
CA PRO A 45 -13.13 7.43 -19.22
C PRO A 45 -12.42 6.64 -18.11
N ALA A 46 -11.92 5.43 -18.39
CA ALA A 46 -11.29 4.55 -17.41
C ALA A 46 -9.80 4.86 -17.12
N LYS A 47 -9.29 6.09 -17.34
CA LYS A 47 -7.83 6.37 -17.33
C LYS A 47 -7.34 7.66 -16.64
N CYS A 48 -8.20 8.43 -15.96
CA CYS A 48 -7.83 9.77 -15.49
C CYS A 48 -6.73 9.78 -14.41
N SER A 49 -5.85 10.79 -14.46
CA SER A 49 -4.80 11.01 -13.47
C SER A 49 -5.03 12.25 -12.60
N VAL A 50 -4.66 12.15 -11.33
CA VAL A 50 -4.73 13.24 -10.34
C VAL A 50 -3.38 13.94 -10.27
N THR A 51 -3.27 15.18 -10.73
CA THR A 51 -2.11 16.03 -10.41
C THR A 51 -2.57 17.13 -9.48
N CYS A 52 -2.76 16.77 -8.21
CA CYS A 52 -3.00 17.78 -7.17
C CYS A 52 -1.69 18.58 -6.95
N SER A 53 -1.85 19.88 -6.70
CA SER A 53 -0.75 20.77 -6.36
C SER A 53 -1.30 21.79 -5.37
N LYS A 54 -1.22 21.41 -4.10
CA LYS A 54 -1.68 22.14 -2.91
C LYS A 54 -1.44 23.66 -2.96
N MET A 55 -2.43 24.42 -2.50
CA MET A 55 -2.37 25.38 -1.38
C MET A 55 -3.76 26.05 -1.20
N PRO A 56 -4.23 26.44 0.01
CA PRO A 56 -3.74 26.21 1.39
C PRO A 56 -4.83 25.57 2.31
N THR A 57 -4.68 25.16 3.58
CA THR A 57 -3.52 24.92 4.48
C THR A 57 -3.77 23.91 5.62
N ILE A 58 -4.93 23.21 5.74
CA ILE A 58 -5.35 22.53 7.01
C ILE A 58 -5.72 21.03 6.94
N GLN A 59 -6.10 20.48 5.79
CA GLN A 59 -6.69 19.14 5.74
C GLN A 59 -5.70 18.02 6.12
N THR A 60 -6.14 17.15 7.03
CA THR A 60 -5.38 16.01 7.59
C THR A 60 -5.72 14.67 6.95
N SER A 61 -6.85 14.55 6.24
CA SER A 61 -7.28 13.31 5.56
C SER A 61 -7.76 13.62 4.14
N ILE A 62 -7.33 12.85 3.16
CA ILE A 62 -7.79 12.98 1.76
C ILE A 62 -8.38 11.66 1.30
N GLU A 63 -9.66 11.69 0.93
CA GLU A 63 -10.32 10.63 0.17
C GLU A 63 -10.14 10.95 -1.32
N ILE A 64 -9.55 10.01 -2.06
CA ILE A 64 -9.43 10.14 -3.52
C ILE A 64 -10.69 9.53 -4.14
N PRO A 65 -11.45 10.27 -4.95
CA PRO A 65 -12.68 9.75 -5.54
C PRO A 65 -12.36 8.65 -6.56
N SER A 66 -13.15 7.59 -6.57
CA SER A 66 -13.07 6.55 -7.61
C SER A 66 -13.54 7.04 -8.97
N THR A 67 -14.46 8.02 -9.01
CA THR A 67 -14.96 8.64 -10.24
C THR A 67 -15.14 10.15 -10.11
N ILE A 68 -14.93 10.88 -11.20
CA ILE A 68 -15.27 12.29 -11.36
C ILE A 68 -16.30 12.48 -12.48
N GLU A 69 -17.03 13.60 -12.49
CA GLU A 69 -17.98 13.94 -13.56
C GLU A 69 -17.60 15.29 -14.19
N ILE A 70 -17.47 15.31 -15.53
CA ILE A 70 -17.16 16.50 -16.33
C ILE A 70 -18.16 16.53 -17.48
N GLU A 71 -18.91 17.63 -17.64
CA GLU A 71 -19.90 17.81 -18.72
C GLU A 71 -20.94 16.66 -18.82
N SER A 72 -21.38 16.13 -17.66
CA SER A 72 -22.27 14.95 -17.54
C SER A 72 -21.67 13.61 -17.96
N VAL A 73 -20.36 13.53 -18.22
CA VAL A 73 -19.63 12.28 -18.48
C VAL A 73 -18.82 11.89 -17.25
N LYS A 74 -18.96 10.61 -16.84
CA LYS A 74 -18.25 10.05 -15.68
C LYS A 74 -16.95 9.39 -16.11
N PHE A 75 -15.87 9.74 -15.42
CA PHE A 75 -14.53 9.21 -15.62
C PHE A 75 -14.06 8.48 -14.36
N SER A 76 -13.48 7.30 -14.53
CA SER A 76 -12.76 6.58 -13.47
C SER A 76 -11.40 7.24 -13.23
N VAL A 77 -11.07 7.43 -11.95
CA VAL A 77 -9.75 7.87 -11.52
C VAL A 77 -8.89 6.63 -11.34
N THR A 78 -7.81 6.51 -12.11
CA THR A 78 -6.94 5.32 -12.10
C THR A 78 -5.50 5.60 -11.71
N THR A 79 -5.08 6.87 -11.72
CA THR A 79 -3.68 7.22 -11.48
C THR A 79 -3.55 8.35 -10.48
N ILE A 80 -2.76 8.14 -9.43
CA ILE A 80 -2.25 9.23 -8.61
C ILE A 80 -1.01 9.77 -9.32
N GLY A 81 -1.15 10.92 -9.96
CA GLY A 81 -0.18 11.50 -10.87
C GLY A 81 1.08 12.02 -10.18
N SER A 82 2.10 12.27 -10.99
CA SER A 82 3.42 12.67 -10.53
C SER A 82 3.36 13.97 -9.70
N ASN A 83 3.92 13.94 -8.49
CA ASN A 83 3.89 15.02 -7.49
C ASN A 83 2.51 15.41 -6.89
N ALA A 84 1.45 14.62 -7.08
CA ALA A 84 0.07 14.97 -6.67
C ALA A 84 -0.09 15.51 -5.23
N PHE A 85 0.71 15.03 -4.28
CA PHE A 85 0.69 15.43 -2.88
C PHE A 85 2.10 15.76 -2.38
N ASN A 86 3.04 16.06 -3.27
CA ASN A 86 4.41 16.39 -2.91
C ASN A 86 4.45 17.63 -1.98
N GLY A 87 5.04 17.50 -0.79
CA GLY A 87 5.08 18.56 0.22
C GLY A 87 3.76 18.76 0.99
N CYS A 88 2.86 17.77 1.01
CA CYS A 88 1.66 17.77 1.86
C CYS A 88 2.00 17.44 3.34
N THR A 89 2.86 18.25 3.95
CA THR A 89 3.41 18.14 5.33
C THR A 89 2.40 18.16 6.49
N LYS A 90 1.08 18.17 6.22
CA LYS A 90 0.00 18.08 7.22
C LYS A 90 -0.97 16.92 6.97
N LEU A 91 -0.81 16.23 5.84
CA LEU A 91 -1.60 15.07 5.47
C LEU A 91 -1.22 13.92 6.40
N LEU A 92 -2.18 13.42 7.18
CA LEU A 92 -2.03 12.29 8.09
C LEU A 92 -2.47 10.99 7.42
N ASN A 93 -3.61 11.02 6.71
CA ASN A 93 -4.21 9.83 6.12
C ASN A 93 -4.58 10.06 4.65
N VAL A 94 -4.49 9.00 3.85
CA VAL A 94 -4.96 8.97 2.47
C VAL A 94 -5.74 7.69 2.23
N ASP A 95 -6.95 7.81 1.71
CA ASP A 95 -7.80 6.68 1.34
C ASP A 95 -7.81 6.55 -0.19
N ILE A 96 -7.32 5.40 -0.68
CA ILE A 96 -7.07 5.15 -2.11
C ILE A 96 -8.12 4.17 -2.66
N PRO A 97 -8.93 4.58 -3.65
CA PRO A 97 -10.03 3.76 -4.15
C PRO A 97 -9.51 2.60 -5.00
N ASN A 98 -10.34 1.56 -5.14
CA ASN A 98 -9.96 0.32 -5.81
C ASN A 98 -9.67 0.47 -7.31
N THR A 99 -10.09 1.60 -7.90
CA THR A 99 -9.87 1.96 -9.31
C THR A 99 -8.43 2.39 -9.61
N ILE A 100 -7.62 2.75 -8.60
CA ILE A 100 -6.24 3.20 -8.81
C ILE A 100 -5.35 2.02 -9.22
N THR A 101 -4.81 2.09 -10.44
CA THR A 101 -3.85 1.14 -11.00
C THR A 101 -2.40 1.58 -10.80
N ASN A 102 -2.16 2.88 -10.61
CA ASN A 102 -0.81 3.47 -10.57
C ASN A 102 -0.68 4.61 -9.54
N ILE A 103 0.41 4.60 -8.77
CA ILE A 103 0.91 5.76 -8.02
C ILE A 103 2.20 6.19 -8.71
N GLU A 104 2.25 7.41 -9.25
CA GLU A 104 3.40 7.88 -10.05
C GLU A 104 4.55 8.47 -9.20
N SER A 105 5.56 8.99 -9.89
CA SER A 105 6.79 9.48 -9.29
C SER A 105 6.55 10.67 -8.35
N SER A 106 7.12 10.59 -7.15
CA SER A 106 7.00 11.60 -6.09
C SER A 106 5.56 11.93 -5.65
N ALA A 107 4.57 11.07 -5.93
CA ALA A 107 3.15 11.31 -5.66
C ALA A 107 2.86 11.79 -4.22
N PHE A 108 3.49 11.22 -3.20
CA PHE A 108 3.37 11.60 -1.77
C PHE A 108 4.73 12.00 -1.16
N LYS A 109 5.70 12.42 -1.99
CA LYS A 109 7.03 12.83 -1.52
C LYS A 109 6.92 13.94 -0.47
N SER A 110 7.69 13.84 0.60
CA SER A 110 7.72 14.82 1.70
C SER A 110 6.36 15.06 2.37
N CYS A 111 5.44 14.08 2.34
CA CYS A 111 4.28 14.05 3.24
C CYS A 111 4.75 13.67 4.66
N SER A 112 5.51 14.56 5.29
CA SER A 112 6.24 14.27 6.55
C SER A 112 5.35 13.97 7.76
N ALA A 113 4.04 14.18 7.65
CA ALA A 113 3.04 13.88 8.68
C ALA A 113 2.17 12.64 8.35
N LEU A 114 2.39 11.98 7.20
CA LEU A 114 1.58 10.86 6.72
C LEU A 114 1.78 9.63 7.61
N THR A 115 0.76 9.31 8.40
CA THR A 115 0.70 8.17 9.32
C THR A 115 0.04 6.94 8.71
N SER A 116 -0.91 7.12 7.77
CA SER A 116 -1.66 6.01 7.17
C SER A 116 -1.90 6.22 5.67
N VAL A 117 -1.88 5.11 4.94
CA VAL A 117 -2.35 5.01 3.55
C VAL A 117 -3.21 3.75 3.47
N SER A 118 -4.51 3.93 3.25
CA SER A 118 -5.45 2.83 3.11
C SER A 118 -5.74 2.56 1.62
N PHE A 119 -6.08 1.31 1.31
CA PHE A 119 -6.51 0.88 -0.01
C PHE A 119 -7.85 0.17 0.12
N GLU A 120 -8.81 0.52 -0.73
CA GLU A 120 -10.07 -0.21 -0.79
C GLU A 120 -9.88 -1.70 -1.13
N LYS A 121 -10.80 -2.53 -0.65
CA LYS A 121 -10.86 -3.96 -0.97
C LYS A 121 -10.89 -4.17 -2.49
N ASN A 122 -10.16 -5.19 -2.96
CA ASN A 122 -9.97 -5.50 -4.38
C ASN A 122 -9.24 -4.39 -5.17
N SER A 123 -8.37 -3.60 -4.52
CA SER A 123 -7.53 -2.60 -5.19
C SER A 123 -6.81 -3.17 -6.42
N GLN A 124 -6.83 -2.40 -7.51
CA GLN A 124 -6.19 -2.73 -8.78
C GLN A 124 -4.76 -2.19 -8.89
N LEU A 125 -4.15 -1.71 -7.78
CA LEU A 125 -2.84 -1.07 -7.81
C LEU A 125 -1.76 -2.04 -8.30
N THR A 126 -1.09 -1.71 -9.40
CA THR A 126 -0.02 -2.52 -10.01
C THR A 126 1.37 -1.96 -9.74
N SER A 127 1.51 -0.64 -9.57
CA SER A 127 2.82 0.02 -9.60
C SER A 127 2.88 1.24 -8.68
N ILE A 128 3.98 1.33 -7.94
CA ILE A 128 4.37 2.47 -7.10
C ILE A 128 5.64 3.08 -7.70
N GLY A 129 5.57 4.35 -8.08
CA GLY A 129 6.60 5.06 -8.82
C GLY A 129 7.78 5.54 -7.98
N SER A 130 8.78 6.08 -8.68
CA SER A 130 10.04 6.53 -8.07
C SER A 130 9.84 7.68 -7.09
N ASN A 131 10.38 7.55 -5.88
CA ASN A 131 10.24 8.47 -4.75
C ASN A 131 8.78 8.66 -4.25
N ALA A 132 7.84 7.77 -4.60
CA ALA A 132 6.41 7.95 -4.33
C ALA A 132 6.09 8.34 -2.87
N PHE A 133 6.72 7.71 -1.88
CA PHE A 133 6.58 8.00 -0.45
C PHE A 133 7.89 8.48 0.21
N GLN A 134 8.86 8.94 -0.58
CA GLN A 134 10.14 9.44 -0.06
C GLN A 134 9.94 10.55 0.98
N TYR A 135 10.62 10.49 2.12
CA TYR A 135 10.46 11.40 3.27
C TYR A 135 9.05 11.39 3.93
N CYS A 136 8.26 10.31 3.81
CA CYS A 136 7.09 10.09 4.69
C CYS A 136 7.56 9.64 6.08
N SER A 137 8.23 10.55 6.80
CA SER A 137 9.06 10.25 7.98
C SER A 137 8.31 9.69 9.20
N VAL A 138 6.98 9.79 9.26
CA VAL A 138 6.15 9.25 10.36
C VAL A 138 5.28 8.05 9.96
N LEU A 139 5.37 7.58 8.71
CA LEU A 139 4.64 6.40 8.24
C LEU A 139 5.19 5.14 8.93
N THR A 140 4.42 4.52 9.82
CA THR A 140 4.87 3.39 10.64
C THR A 140 4.77 2.03 9.96
N SER A 141 3.88 1.91 8.98
CA SER A 141 3.54 0.69 8.26
C SER A 141 2.83 1.03 6.94
N MET A 142 2.94 0.17 5.93
CA MET A 142 2.09 0.24 4.73
C MET A 142 1.67 -1.16 4.30
N VAL A 143 0.38 -1.29 3.96
CA VAL A 143 -0.22 -2.48 3.36
C VAL A 143 -0.29 -2.29 1.86
N MET A 144 0.66 -2.84 1.11
CA MET A 144 0.58 -2.84 -0.35
C MET A 144 -0.37 -3.95 -0.83
N PRO A 145 -1.36 -3.66 -1.70
CA PRO A 145 -2.25 -4.65 -2.27
C PRO A 145 -1.50 -5.80 -2.97
N ASN A 146 -2.05 -7.02 -2.92
CA ASN A 146 -1.44 -8.20 -3.54
C ASN A 146 -1.24 -8.10 -5.06
N THR A 147 -1.89 -7.13 -5.72
CA THR A 147 -1.77 -6.81 -7.15
C THR A 147 -0.48 -6.07 -7.52
N VAL A 148 0.21 -5.44 -6.57
CA VAL A 148 1.42 -4.65 -6.86
C VAL A 148 2.54 -5.57 -7.36
N SER A 149 3.13 -5.23 -8.50
CA SER A 149 4.24 -5.93 -9.13
C SER A 149 5.50 -5.08 -9.30
N TYR A 150 5.39 -3.75 -9.19
CA TYR A 150 6.51 -2.81 -9.33
C TYR A 150 6.62 -1.81 -8.16
N ILE A 151 7.83 -1.65 -7.61
CA ILE A 151 8.16 -0.67 -6.59
C ILE A 151 9.41 0.11 -7.04
N GLY A 152 9.22 1.41 -7.28
CA GLY A 152 10.17 2.30 -7.95
C GLY A 152 11.37 2.76 -7.10
N TYR A 153 12.33 3.38 -7.80
CA TYR A 153 13.56 3.94 -7.21
C TYR A 153 13.27 4.86 -6.02
N CYS A 154 13.94 4.64 -4.87
CA CYS A 154 13.71 5.41 -3.65
C CYS A 154 12.24 5.48 -3.16
N ALA A 155 11.35 4.56 -3.55
CA ALA A 155 9.91 4.70 -3.28
C ALA A 155 9.56 4.95 -1.80
N PHE A 156 10.29 4.35 -0.86
CA PHE A 156 10.12 4.53 0.59
C PHE A 156 11.37 5.13 1.27
N GLN A 157 12.27 5.76 0.51
CA GLN A 157 13.53 6.29 1.06
C GLN A 157 13.25 7.33 2.16
N TYR A 158 13.93 7.19 3.31
CA TYR A 158 13.75 8.00 4.52
C TYR A 158 12.34 7.97 5.13
N CYS A 159 11.58 6.89 4.95
CA CYS A 159 10.44 6.57 5.82
C CYS A 159 10.95 6.08 7.19
N SER A 160 11.58 6.98 7.96
CA SER A 160 12.36 6.63 9.15
C SER A 160 11.53 6.09 10.34
N ALA A 161 10.22 6.28 10.34
CA ALA A 161 9.31 5.62 11.29
C ALA A 161 8.84 4.23 10.86
N LEU A 162 9.09 3.81 9.62
CA LEU A 162 8.58 2.55 9.07
C LEU A 162 9.16 1.37 9.86
N THR A 163 8.31 0.68 10.60
CA THR A 163 8.69 -0.45 11.47
C THR A 163 8.63 -1.78 10.75
N ASN A 164 7.66 -1.91 9.84
CA ASN A 164 7.41 -3.13 9.09
C ASN A 164 6.86 -2.83 7.68
N ILE A 165 7.12 -3.73 6.73
CA ILE A 165 6.50 -3.69 5.40
C ILE A 165 6.21 -5.09 4.86
N LYS A 166 5.10 -5.20 4.12
CA LYS A 166 4.73 -6.37 3.32
C LYS A 166 5.19 -6.16 1.87
N ILE A 167 5.95 -7.09 1.30
CA ILE A 167 6.23 -7.14 -0.15
C ILE A 167 5.26 -8.13 -0.80
N PRO A 168 4.36 -7.69 -1.72
CA PRO A 168 3.38 -8.54 -2.39
C PRO A 168 3.97 -9.66 -3.26
N LYS A 169 3.13 -10.68 -3.51
CA LYS A 169 3.53 -11.92 -4.19
C LYS A 169 4.01 -11.74 -5.64
N ASN A 170 3.55 -10.70 -6.32
CA ASN A 170 3.85 -10.42 -7.72
C ASN A 170 5.11 -9.52 -7.91
N VAL A 171 5.78 -9.09 -6.83
CA VAL A 171 6.96 -8.23 -6.92
C VAL A 171 8.19 -9.04 -7.31
N SER A 172 8.74 -8.79 -8.49
CA SER A 172 9.95 -9.45 -9.02
C SER A 172 11.20 -8.56 -9.01
N VAL A 173 11.02 -7.24 -8.86
CA VAL A 173 12.09 -6.23 -8.84
C VAL A 173 11.83 -5.23 -7.71
N ILE A 174 12.86 -4.95 -6.91
CA ILE A 174 12.89 -3.86 -5.93
C ILE A 174 14.03 -2.92 -6.32
N GLU A 175 13.69 -1.69 -6.69
CA GLU A 175 14.66 -0.74 -7.25
C GLU A 175 15.72 -0.25 -6.25
N ASN A 176 16.73 0.44 -6.77
CA ASN A 176 17.81 1.01 -5.95
C ASN A 176 17.24 1.92 -4.83
N ARG A 177 17.84 1.83 -3.64
CA ARG A 177 17.53 2.67 -2.46
C ARG A 177 16.06 2.65 -2.00
N THR A 178 15.26 1.65 -2.37
CA THR A 178 13.83 1.63 -2.06
C THR A 178 13.50 1.83 -0.56
N PHE A 179 14.27 1.25 0.37
CA PHE A 179 14.13 1.41 1.82
C PHE A 179 15.37 2.07 2.48
N ASP A 180 16.17 2.79 1.70
CA ASP A 180 17.35 3.50 2.19
C ASP A 180 16.93 4.58 3.22
N GLY A 181 17.52 4.53 4.42
CA GLY A 181 17.17 5.41 5.54
C GLY A 181 15.92 5.01 6.34
N CYS A 182 15.33 3.83 6.12
CA CYS A 182 14.25 3.28 6.97
C CYS A 182 14.78 2.77 8.32
N SER A 183 15.27 3.69 9.16
CA SER A 183 16.05 3.38 10.36
C SER A 183 15.32 2.69 11.52
N LYS A 184 14.00 2.46 11.42
CA LYS A 184 13.21 1.64 12.35
C LYS A 184 12.71 0.32 11.75
N LEU A 185 13.06 0.00 10.51
CA LEU A 185 12.53 -1.18 9.82
C LEU A 185 13.11 -2.45 10.44
N THR A 186 12.29 -3.16 11.21
CA THR A 186 12.69 -4.37 11.95
C THR A 186 12.13 -5.64 11.31
N ILE A 187 11.04 -5.53 10.54
CA ILE A 187 10.36 -6.68 9.93
C ILE A 187 10.06 -6.42 8.46
N ILE A 188 10.48 -7.34 7.60
CA ILE A 188 9.97 -7.46 6.23
C ILE A 188 9.22 -8.78 6.12
N ARG A 189 8.01 -8.77 5.58
CA ARG A 189 7.27 -9.99 5.20
C ARG A 189 7.21 -10.03 3.67
N CYS A 190 8.04 -10.86 3.05
CA CYS A 190 8.12 -10.95 1.60
C CYS A 190 7.36 -12.16 1.09
N TYR A 191 6.22 -11.93 0.42
CA TYR A 191 5.38 -12.99 -0.13
C TYR A 191 5.71 -13.33 -1.60
N ALA A 192 6.76 -12.73 -2.16
CA ALA A 192 7.14 -12.88 -3.57
C ALA A 192 7.35 -14.37 -3.93
N GLU A 193 6.71 -14.81 -5.03
CA GLU A 193 6.76 -16.21 -5.50
C GLU A 193 8.19 -16.64 -5.92
N ASN A 194 9.07 -15.67 -6.17
CA ASN A 194 10.50 -15.85 -6.40
C ASN A 194 11.26 -14.78 -5.59
N VAL A 195 12.54 -15.02 -5.26
CA VAL A 195 13.38 -14.00 -4.60
C VAL A 195 13.47 -12.75 -5.49
N PRO A 196 13.00 -11.56 -5.06
CA PRO A 196 13.03 -10.38 -5.90
C PRO A 196 14.47 -9.98 -6.22
N THR A 197 14.71 -9.62 -7.48
CA THR A 197 15.94 -8.95 -7.87
C THR A 197 15.98 -7.54 -7.28
N THR A 198 17.16 -7.07 -6.90
CA THR A 198 17.27 -5.82 -6.14
C THR A 198 18.31 -4.88 -6.73
N GLY A 199 18.03 -3.58 -6.68
CA GLY A 199 19.03 -2.55 -6.92
C GLY A 199 20.09 -2.45 -5.81
N THR A 200 20.93 -1.43 -5.90
CA THR A 200 21.94 -1.11 -4.89
C THR A 200 21.34 -0.37 -3.68
N TYR A 201 21.98 -0.53 -2.52
CA TYR A 201 21.66 0.21 -1.28
C TYR A 201 20.21 0.11 -0.78
N ILE A 202 19.44 -0.93 -1.15
CA ILE A 202 17.99 -0.99 -0.83
C ILE A 202 17.68 -0.90 0.67
N PHE A 203 18.57 -1.42 1.52
CA PHE A 203 18.46 -1.42 2.99
C PHE A 203 19.55 -0.57 3.67
N ASN A 204 20.18 0.36 2.95
CA ASN A 204 21.21 1.23 3.56
C ASN A 204 20.59 2.02 4.73
N GLY A 205 21.25 2.04 5.88
CA GLY A 205 20.70 2.68 7.09
C GLY A 205 19.49 1.99 7.74
N CYS A 206 19.11 0.79 7.30
CA CYS A 206 18.18 -0.06 8.05
C CYS A 206 18.88 -0.75 9.25
N PRO A 207 18.16 -1.12 10.32
CA PRO A 207 18.68 -1.93 11.42
C PRO A 207 19.31 -3.25 10.97
N SER A 208 20.51 -3.56 11.46
CA SER A 208 21.23 -4.82 11.14
C SER A 208 20.59 -6.07 11.75
N ASN A 209 19.71 -5.92 12.75
CA ASN A 209 18.94 -6.99 13.36
C ASN A 209 17.54 -7.18 12.74
N MET A 210 17.27 -6.55 11.59
CA MET A 210 16.03 -6.75 10.84
C MET A 210 15.83 -8.23 10.48
N THR A 211 14.58 -8.69 10.58
CA THR A 211 14.16 -10.05 10.20
C THR A 211 13.29 -10.02 8.96
N ILE A 212 13.59 -10.88 8.00
CA ILE A 212 12.93 -11.01 6.71
C ILE A 212 12.26 -12.38 6.67
N TYR A 213 10.94 -12.39 6.81
CA TYR A 213 10.13 -13.59 6.69
C TYR A 213 9.82 -13.87 5.22
N VAL A 214 10.09 -15.09 4.76
CA VAL A 214 10.00 -15.51 3.35
C VAL A 214 9.31 -16.88 3.20
N PRO A 215 8.79 -17.26 2.01
CA PRO A 215 8.18 -18.57 1.82
C PRO A 215 9.17 -19.70 2.15
N LYS A 216 8.70 -20.76 2.84
CA LYS A 216 9.48 -21.93 3.27
C LYS A 216 10.43 -22.45 2.19
N ASN A 217 9.94 -22.59 0.96
CA ASN A 217 10.66 -23.10 -0.20
C ASN A 217 11.75 -22.15 -0.75
N LEU A 218 11.84 -20.90 -0.27
CA LEU A 218 12.82 -19.90 -0.70
C LEU A 218 13.86 -19.54 0.37
N ILE A 219 13.73 -20.01 1.61
CA ILE A 219 14.61 -19.64 2.75
C ILE A 219 16.10 -19.73 2.38
N GLU A 220 16.54 -20.88 1.86
CA GLU A 220 17.96 -21.08 1.49
C GLU A 220 18.37 -20.23 0.28
N THR A 221 17.45 -19.89 -0.63
CA THR A 221 17.71 -18.97 -1.74
C THR A 221 17.91 -17.54 -1.24
N TYR A 222 17.11 -17.07 -0.28
CA TYR A 222 17.33 -15.76 0.37
C TYR A 222 18.66 -15.72 1.15
N LYS A 223 18.99 -16.77 1.91
CA LYS A 223 20.31 -16.90 2.59
C LYS A 223 21.51 -16.92 1.64
N ALA A 224 21.32 -17.37 0.39
CA ALA A 224 22.36 -17.35 -0.63
C ALA A 224 22.44 -16.03 -1.44
N THR A 225 21.43 -15.16 -1.38
CA THR A 225 21.28 -14.02 -2.30
C THR A 225 21.55 -12.69 -1.61
N SER A 226 22.51 -11.92 -2.10
CA SER A 226 22.73 -10.54 -1.67
C SER A 226 21.67 -9.60 -2.25
N PRO A 227 21.18 -8.58 -1.50
CA PRO A 227 21.57 -8.18 -0.14
C PRO A 227 20.75 -8.87 0.97
N TRP A 228 19.81 -9.75 0.63
CA TRP A 228 18.93 -10.43 1.58
C TRP A 228 19.71 -11.18 2.66
N ASN A 229 20.76 -11.90 2.25
CA ASN A 229 21.66 -12.66 3.12
C ASN A 229 22.45 -11.85 4.18
N SER A 230 22.31 -10.53 4.20
CA SER A 230 22.90 -9.66 5.22
C SER A 230 22.02 -9.49 6.48
N TYR A 231 20.86 -10.16 6.52
CA TYR A 231 19.83 -10.03 7.56
C TYR A 231 19.34 -11.40 8.03
N ASN A 232 18.58 -11.43 9.14
CA ASN A 232 17.96 -12.66 9.62
C ASN A 232 16.88 -13.10 8.65
N ILE A 233 16.99 -14.33 8.10
CA ILE A 233 15.98 -14.94 7.22
C ILE A 233 15.20 -15.99 8.01
N ASP A 234 13.88 -15.89 8.02
CA ASP A 234 12.99 -16.80 8.74
C ASP A 234 11.78 -17.21 7.87
N GLU A 235 11.04 -18.23 8.30
CA GLU A 235 9.88 -18.76 7.58
C GLU A 235 8.64 -17.86 7.77
N LEU A 236 7.97 -17.47 6.68
CA LEU A 236 6.60 -16.97 6.75
C LEU A 236 5.71 -18.06 7.37
N PRO A 237 4.86 -17.75 8.36
CA PRO A 237 3.94 -18.74 8.93
C PRO A 237 3.13 -19.40 7.81
N GLU A 238 3.07 -20.74 7.80
CA GLU A 238 2.32 -21.52 6.81
C GLU A 238 0.86 -21.02 6.77
N SER A 239 0.48 -20.45 5.63
CA SER A 239 -0.86 -19.98 5.26
C SER A 239 -1.76 -19.61 6.45
N LEU A 240 -1.59 -18.39 6.98
CA LEU A 240 -2.62 -17.79 7.82
C LEU A 240 -3.88 -17.60 6.97
N GLU A 241 -4.91 -18.45 7.12
CA GLU A 241 -6.22 -18.26 6.50
C GLU A 241 -7.19 -17.55 7.47
N ILE A 242 -7.97 -16.59 6.97
CA ILE A 242 -9.01 -15.91 7.78
C ILE A 242 -10.03 -16.96 8.25
N GLY A 243 -10.26 -17.03 9.57
CA GLY A 243 -11.22 -17.97 10.16
C GLY A 243 -10.64 -19.35 10.52
N GLN A 244 -9.34 -19.57 10.36
CA GLN A 244 -8.70 -20.84 10.75
C GLN A 244 -8.42 -20.89 12.26
N ASP A 245 -8.88 -21.96 12.92
CA ASP A 245 -8.60 -22.26 14.33
C ASP A 245 -7.17 -22.83 14.48
N PHE A 246 -6.39 -22.27 15.41
CA PHE A 246 -5.10 -22.83 15.84
C PHE A 246 -5.14 -23.19 17.33
N ALA A 247 -4.44 -24.26 17.70
CA ALA A 247 -4.25 -24.68 19.09
C ALA A 247 -2.77 -24.65 19.47
N ILE A 248 -2.42 -23.99 20.57
CA ILE A 248 -1.08 -24.05 21.18
C ILE A 248 -1.21 -24.74 22.54
N ASP A 249 -0.56 -25.89 22.69
CA ASP A 249 -0.42 -26.58 23.97
C ASP A 249 0.84 -26.09 24.69
N TYR A 250 0.66 -25.45 25.86
CA TYR A 250 1.75 -24.99 26.71
C TYR A 250 1.49 -25.39 28.16
N GLN A 251 2.38 -26.17 28.77
CA GLN A 251 2.31 -26.57 30.20
C GLN A 251 0.97 -27.19 30.65
N GLY A 252 0.22 -27.83 29.74
CA GLY A 252 -1.09 -28.42 30.01
C GLY A 252 -2.30 -27.50 29.74
N TYR A 253 -2.08 -26.28 29.25
CA TYR A 253 -3.11 -25.36 28.78
C TYR A 253 -3.19 -25.39 27.26
N SER A 254 -4.42 -25.40 26.72
CA SER A 254 -4.69 -25.35 25.27
C SER A 254 -5.24 -23.97 24.88
N LEU A 255 -4.41 -23.10 24.29
CA LEU A 255 -4.87 -21.83 23.74
C LEU A 255 -5.48 -22.06 22.36
N LYS A 256 -6.74 -21.66 22.16
CA LYS A 256 -7.30 -21.47 20.81
C LYS A 256 -7.19 -20.00 20.38
N TYR A 257 -6.99 -19.75 19.08
CA TYR A 257 -7.13 -18.43 18.46
C TYR A 257 -7.57 -18.55 16.99
N ILE A 258 -8.14 -17.47 16.46
CA ILE A 258 -8.58 -17.34 15.06
C ILE A 258 -7.85 -16.15 14.42
N ILE A 259 -7.46 -16.28 13.15
CA ILE A 259 -6.93 -15.17 12.36
C ILE A 259 -8.09 -14.32 11.85
N THR A 260 -8.19 -13.07 12.32
CA THR A 260 -9.21 -12.11 11.87
C THR A 260 -8.79 -11.27 10.66
N SER A 261 -7.48 -11.14 10.39
CA SER A 261 -6.95 -10.48 9.19
C SER A 261 -5.63 -11.10 8.71
N VAL A 262 -5.40 -11.08 7.40
CA VAL A 262 -4.16 -11.53 6.72
C VAL A 262 -3.37 -10.36 6.10
N GLU A 263 -3.82 -9.12 6.34
CA GLU A 263 -3.11 -7.89 6.01
C GLU A 263 -3.11 -6.93 7.21
N PRO A 264 -2.00 -6.23 7.50
CA PRO A 264 -1.72 -5.82 8.88
C PRO A 264 -2.44 -4.53 9.29
N ALA A 265 -3.56 -4.72 9.98
CA ALA A 265 -3.64 -4.31 11.37
C ALA A 265 -4.15 -5.51 12.18
N GLU A 266 -3.31 -5.96 13.13
CA GLU A 266 -3.68 -6.88 14.21
C GLU A 266 -4.01 -8.35 13.80
N CYS A 267 -3.63 -9.29 14.67
CA CYS A 267 -4.34 -10.57 14.80
C CYS A 267 -5.11 -10.48 16.12
N GLU A 268 -6.44 -10.47 16.05
CA GLU A 268 -7.29 -10.40 17.24
C GLU A 268 -7.54 -11.83 17.76
N ILE A 269 -7.35 -12.06 19.06
CA ILE A 269 -7.76 -13.35 19.66
C ILE A 269 -9.29 -13.35 19.71
N ALA A 270 -9.93 -14.04 18.76
CA ALA A 270 -11.39 -14.11 18.70
C ALA A 270 -12.03 -14.69 19.99
N TYR A 271 -11.36 -15.65 20.63
CA TYR A 271 -11.64 -16.16 21.98
C TYR A 271 -10.50 -17.10 22.41
N TYR A 272 -10.29 -17.28 23.71
CA TYR A 272 -9.48 -18.36 24.28
C TYR A 272 -10.33 -19.13 25.30
N THR A 273 -10.04 -20.41 25.51
CA THR A 273 -10.71 -21.23 26.53
C THR A 273 -9.68 -21.85 27.45
N THR A 274 -9.44 -21.21 28.60
CA THR A 274 -8.60 -21.76 29.67
C THR A 274 -9.46 -22.41 30.75
N THR A 275 -9.01 -23.55 31.26
CA THR A 275 -9.54 -24.14 32.49
C THR A 275 -8.82 -23.53 33.70
N GLY A 276 -9.03 -22.23 33.93
CA GLY A 276 -8.48 -21.48 35.07
C GLY A 276 -7.97 -20.08 34.73
N ASP A 277 -7.59 -19.32 35.77
CA ASP A 277 -6.92 -18.02 35.66
C ASP A 277 -5.56 -18.19 34.98
N PHE A 278 -5.45 -17.74 33.73
CA PHE A 278 -4.26 -17.92 32.90
C PHE A 278 -3.80 -16.57 32.35
N ASP A 279 -2.57 -16.18 32.66
CA ASP A 279 -1.99 -14.91 32.21
C ASP A 279 -1.47 -15.04 30.76
N VAL A 280 -2.27 -14.55 29.81
CA VAL A 280 -1.94 -14.55 28.38
C VAL A 280 -0.66 -13.77 28.03
N SER A 281 -0.13 -12.92 28.93
CA SER A 281 1.16 -12.25 28.72
C SER A 281 2.38 -13.18 28.81
N SER A 282 2.18 -14.42 29.30
CA SER A 282 3.22 -15.44 29.42
C SER A 282 3.39 -16.36 28.20
N ILE A 283 2.55 -16.21 27.16
CA ILE A 283 2.55 -17.08 25.98
C ILE A 283 3.63 -16.65 24.98
N THR A 284 4.55 -17.55 24.64
CA THR A 284 5.47 -17.37 23.51
C THR A 284 4.77 -17.73 22.20
N LEU A 285 4.21 -16.74 21.51
CA LEU A 285 3.73 -16.88 20.13
C LEU A 285 4.90 -16.88 19.12
N PRO A 286 4.70 -17.36 17.88
CA PRO A 286 5.63 -17.10 16.79
C PRO A 286 5.86 -15.59 16.64
N SER A 287 7.11 -15.16 16.45
CA SER A 287 7.51 -13.73 16.37
C SER A 287 6.90 -12.95 15.20
N SER A 288 6.18 -13.64 14.31
CA SER A 288 5.38 -13.08 13.22
C SER A 288 3.99 -12.62 13.65
N VAL A 289 3.48 -13.06 14.81
CA VAL A 289 2.15 -12.73 15.37
C VAL A 289 2.27 -11.59 16.38
N ILE A 290 1.42 -10.57 16.26
CA ILE A 290 1.31 -9.47 17.22
C ILE A 290 -0.12 -9.47 17.75
N LEU A 291 -0.27 -9.67 19.05
CA LEU A 291 -1.55 -9.52 19.75
C LEU A 291 -1.91 -8.04 19.82
N SER A 292 -3.15 -7.70 19.48
CA SER A 292 -3.70 -6.40 19.88
C SER A 292 -4.15 -6.43 21.34
N ALA A 293 -4.19 -5.25 21.96
CA ALA A 293 -4.46 -5.12 23.39
C ALA A 293 -5.92 -5.43 23.77
N THR A 294 -6.78 -5.74 22.80
CA THR A 294 -8.22 -5.96 22.99
C THR A 294 -8.52 -7.46 23.10
N VAL A 295 -8.28 -8.04 24.27
CA VAL A 295 -8.73 -9.40 24.58
C VAL A 295 -10.19 -9.35 25.02
N TYR A 296 -11.12 -9.76 24.16
CA TYR A 296 -12.51 -9.96 24.57
C TYR A 296 -12.63 -11.27 25.36
N ASN A 297 -12.80 -11.15 26.67
CA ASN A 297 -13.27 -12.25 27.50
C ASN A 297 -14.74 -12.54 27.17
N ILE A 298 -14.98 -13.45 26.22
CA ILE A 298 -16.30 -14.06 26.01
C ILE A 298 -16.41 -15.23 27.00
N VAL A 299 -17.41 -15.14 27.89
CA VAL A 299 -17.74 -16.12 28.94
C VAL A 299 -18.50 -17.30 28.35
#